data_AF-A0A0C2IZF9-F1
#
_entry.id   AF-A0A0C2IZF9-F1
#
_cell.length_a   1.000
_cell.length_b   1.000
_cell.length_c   1.000
_cell.angle_alpha   90.00
_cell.angle_beta   90.00
_cell.angle_gamma   90.00
#
_symmetry.space_group_name_H-M   'P 1'
#
loop_
_entity.id
_entity.type
_entity.pdbx_description
1 polymer ?
#
loop_
_entity_poly.entity_id
_entity_poly.type
_entity_poly.pdbx_seq_one_letter_code
_entity_poly.pdbx_strand_id
1 'polypeptide(L)'
;MNPDEESPPNSLPPPDTSTETEADSYTPRSTLKRITSNSTSTVMKCTQLGITRAITGAESMEDRDILIKDFFTVVIYFFPSSGSTANKTPPHPFNDFKFKDYSPAAFKYFRKAYSIESANYMKSLCGEELKELSSSGASGSMFFKSHDDLYVLKSLDHREAKFMHQIMAGYFLVF
;
A
#
# COMPACT_ATOMS: atom_id res chain seq x y z
N MET A 1 -26.18 23.16 -44.31
CA MET A 1 -26.59 23.78 -43.03
C MET A 1 -27.41 22.75 -42.27
N ASN A 2 -26.72 22.00 -41.41
CA ASN A 2 -27.20 21.56 -40.10
C ASN A 2 -25.92 21.38 -39.27
N PRO A 3 -25.66 22.28 -38.32
CA PRO A 3 -24.55 22.18 -37.39
C PRO A 3 -24.96 21.29 -36.19
N ASP A 4 -23.97 20.90 -35.39
CA ASP A 4 -24.12 20.36 -34.03
C ASP A 4 -24.51 18.88 -33.91
N GLU A 5 -23.50 18.01 -34.06
CA GLU A 5 -23.46 16.73 -33.33
C GLU A 5 -22.30 16.82 -32.33
N GLU A 6 -22.59 17.42 -31.18
CA GLU A 6 -21.68 17.59 -30.05
C GLU A 6 -21.56 16.26 -29.30
N SER A 7 -20.36 15.68 -29.30
CA SER A 7 -20.01 14.51 -28.49
C SER A 7 -20.18 14.82 -26.99
N PRO A 8 -20.74 13.91 -26.17
CA PRO A 8 -20.93 14.21 -24.76
C PRO A 8 -19.58 14.35 -24.03
N PRO A 9 -19.45 15.28 -23.07
CA PRO A 9 -18.20 15.52 -22.36
C PRO A 9 -17.97 14.50 -21.24
N ASN A 10 -16.71 14.10 -21.09
CA ASN A 10 -16.07 13.52 -19.90
C ASN A 10 -16.81 12.40 -19.15
N SER A 11 -16.34 11.16 -19.33
CA SER A 11 -16.32 10.21 -18.22
C SER A 11 -15.41 10.78 -17.13
N LEU A 12 -16.02 11.24 -16.03
CA LEU A 12 -15.33 11.65 -14.80
C LEU A 12 -14.28 10.58 -14.41
N PRO A 13 -13.03 10.97 -14.09
CA PRO A 13 -12.09 10.04 -13.51
C PRO A 13 -12.66 9.48 -12.19
N PRO A 14 -12.36 8.21 -11.84
CA PRO A 14 -12.79 7.66 -10.56
C PRO A 14 -12.25 8.53 -9.41
N PRO A 15 -13.00 8.66 -8.29
CA PRO A 15 -12.65 9.57 -7.22
C PRO A 15 -11.26 9.26 -6.65
N ASP A 16 -10.58 10.35 -6.32
CA ASP A 16 -9.22 10.47 -5.81
C ASP A 16 -8.92 9.53 -4.64
N THR A 17 -7.61 9.32 -4.42
CA THR A 17 -7.01 8.72 -3.22
C THR A 17 -7.95 8.81 -2.01
N SER A 18 -8.59 7.69 -1.68
CA SER A 18 -9.64 7.65 -0.68
C SER A 18 -8.98 7.46 0.68
N THR A 19 -9.27 8.36 1.62
CA THR A 19 -8.91 8.19 3.03
C THR A 19 -10.15 7.65 3.72
N GLU A 20 -10.14 6.38 4.10
CA GLU A 20 -11.22 5.77 4.87
C GLU A 20 -10.80 5.69 6.34
N THR A 21 -11.65 6.18 7.24
CA THR A 21 -11.53 5.95 8.69
C THR A 21 -12.40 4.74 9.02
N GLU A 22 -11.85 3.68 9.64
CA GLU A 22 -12.61 2.45 9.92
C GLU A 22 -13.58 2.65 11.11
N ALA A 23 -14.65 3.42 10.91
CA ALA A 23 -15.85 3.41 11.73
C ALA A 23 -17.07 3.41 10.78
N ASP A 24 -17.86 2.34 10.86
CA ASP A 24 -19.13 2.10 10.16
C ASP A 24 -19.11 1.90 8.63
N SER A 25 -18.86 0.65 8.21
CA SER A 25 -19.77 -0.09 7.32
C SER A 25 -19.23 -1.50 7.00
N TYR A 26 -19.58 -2.48 7.83
CA TYR A 26 -19.55 -3.88 7.38
C TYR A 26 -20.68 -4.08 6.36
N THR A 27 -20.38 -3.77 5.10
CA THR A 27 -21.06 -4.42 3.97
C THR A 27 -20.23 -5.63 3.58
N PRO A 28 -20.81 -6.84 3.45
CA PRO A 28 -20.09 -7.98 2.92
C PRO A 28 -19.75 -7.69 1.45
N ARG A 29 -18.60 -7.05 1.21
CA ARG A 29 -18.10 -6.81 -0.15
C ARG A 29 -17.75 -8.16 -0.75
N SER A 30 -18.47 -8.47 -1.83
CA SER A 30 -18.26 -9.56 -2.78
C SER A 30 -16.85 -10.12 -2.74
N THR A 31 -16.75 -11.43 -2.51
CA THR A 31 -15.57 -12.28 -2.67
C THR A 31 -14.51 -11.63 -3.55
N LEU A 32 -13.54 -10.96 -2.91
CA LEU A 32 -12.35 -10.50 -3.60
C LEU A 32 -11.74 -11.77 -4.21
N LYS A 33 -11.85 -11.90 -5.54
CA LYS A 33 -11.33 -13.07 -6.25
C LYS A 33 -9.87 -13.19 -5.83
N ARG A 34 -9.60 -14.24 -5.05
CA ARG A 34 -8.26 -14.66 -4.63
C ARG A 34 -7.38 -14.51 -5.86
N ILE A 35 -6.37 -13.65 -5.78
CA ILE A 35 -5.39 -13.46 -6.87
C ILE A 35 -4.61 -14.77 -6.90
N THR A 36 -5.12 -15.77 -7.63
CA THR A 36 -4.59 -17.15 -7.64
C THR A 36 -3.71 -17.45 -8.84
N SER A 37 -3.50 -16.46 -9.71
CA SER A 37 -2.82 -16.64 -11.01
C SER A 37 -1.59 -15.77 -11.20
N ASN A 38 -1.21 -14.94 -10.22
CA ASN A 38 -0.07 -14.05 -10.38
C ASN A 38 1.18 -14.70 -9.77
N SER A 39 2.27 -14.73 -10.54
CA SER A 39 3.58 -15.17 -10.07
C SER A 39 4.00 -14.39 -8.82
N THR A 40 4.76 -15.02 -7.93
CA THR A 40 5.35 -14.37 -6.75
C THR A 40 6.11 -13.08 -7.12
N SER A 41 6.78 -13.09 -8.28
CA SER A 41 7.46 -11.90 -8.84
C SER A 41 6.48 -10.76 -9.15
N THR A 42 5.28 -11.05 -9.67
CA THR A 42 4.24 -10.03 -9.90
C THR A 42 3.78 -9.38 -8.60
N VAL A 43 3.51 -10.18 -7.56
CA VAL A 43 3.11 -9.66 -6.25
C VAL A 43 4.21 -8.76 -5.67
N MET A 44 5.47 -9.19 -5.77
CA MET A 44 6.63 -8.42 -5.33
C MET A 44 6.72 -7.07 -6.04
N LYS A 45 6.68 -7.04 -7.38
CA LYS A 45 6.79 -5.79 -8.15
C LYS A 45 5.61 -4.85 -7.90
N CYS A 46 4.38 -5.35 -7.82
CA CYS A 46 3.21 -4.54 -7.42
C CYS A 46 3.37 -3.98 -6.00
N THR A 47 3.97 -4.75 -5.08
CA THR A 47 4.26 -4.31 -3.72
C THR A 47 5.29 -3.18 -3.71
N GLN A 48 6.36 -3.26 -4.52
CA GLN A 48 7.37 -2.20 -4.64
C GLN A 48 6.78 -0.89 -5.21
N LEU A 49 5.90 -0.99 -6.22
CA LEU A 49 5.15 0.16 -6.74
C LEU A 49 4.29 0.80 -5.65
N GLY A 50 3.57 -0.03 -4.90
CA GLY A 50 2.75 0.40 -3.76
C GLY A 50 3.54 1.10 -2.67
N ILE A 51 4.65 0.50 -2.21
CA ILE A 51 5.53 1.08 -1.18
C ILE A 51 6.07 2.43 -1.65
N THR A 52 6.57 2.52 -2.89
CA THR A 52 7.08 3.78 -3.45
C THR A 52 6.03 4.90 -3.36
N ARG A 53 4.80 4.60 -3.76
CA ARG A 53 3.71 5.58 -3.73
C ARG A 53 3.25 5.93 -2.32
N ALA A 54 3.17 4.93 -1.44
CA ALA A 54 2.80 5.07 -0.04
C ALA A 54 3.78 5.96 0.73
N ILE A 55 5.09 5.68 0.61
CA ILE A 55 6.13 6.51 1.25
C ILE A 55 6.08 7.94 0.72
N THR A 56 6.02 8.13 -0.59
CA THR A 56 5.92 9.48 -1.18
C THR A 56 4.67 10.23 -0.68
N GLY A 57 3.55 9.52 -0.52
CA GLY A 57 2.32 10.07 0.05
C GLY A 57 2.50 10.47 1.52
N ALA A 58 3.07 9.60 2.33
CA ALA A 58 3.34 9.87 3.75
C ALA A 58 4.34 11.03 3.96
N GLU A 59 5.35 11.18 3.09
CA GLU A 59 6.29 12.32 3.16
C GLU A 59 5.61 13.66 2.92
N SER A 60 4.50 13.69 2.16
CA SER A 60 3.71 14.91 1.96
C SER A 60 2.78 15.26 3.13
N MET A 61 2.63 14.37 4.12
CA MET A 61 1.85 14.65 5.33
C MET A 61 2.63 15.58 6.26
N GLU A 62 1.92 16.49 6.92
CA GLU A 62 2.48 17.40 7.92
C GLU A 62 3.15 16.63 9.07
N ASP A 63 4.26 17.15 9.58
CA ASP A 63 4.90 16.64 10.78
C ASP A 63 4.11 17.14 12.01
N ARG A 64 3.44 16.21 12.67
CA ARG A 64 2.59 16.44 13.83
C ARG A 64 2.65 15.25 14.79
N ASP A 65 2.25 15.47 16.03
CA ASP A 65 2.10 14.38 17.00
C ASP A 65 1.07 13.35 16.52
N ILE A 66 1.40 12.08 16.76
CA ILE A 66 0.56 10.93 16.42
C ILE A 66 -0.65 10.88 17.35
N LEU A 67 -1.83 10.77 16.75
CA LEU A 67 -3.10 10.60 17.45
C LEU A 67 -3.57 9.14 17.32
N ILE A 68 -4.40 8.69 18.27
CA ILE A 68 -4.97 7.33 18.26
C ILE A 68 -5.67 7.02 16.92
N LYS A 69 -6.37 8.01 16.34
CA LYS A 69 -7.05 7.84 15.04
C LYS A 69 -6.11 7.47 13.89
N ASP A 70 -4.83 7.86 13.97
CA ASP A 70 -3.86 7.65 12.89
C ASP A 70 -3.52 6.15 12.73
N PHE A 71 -3.73 5.34 13.78
CA PHE A 71 -3.59 3.88 13.75
C PHE A 71 -4.76 3.17 13.04
N PHE A 72 -5.85 3.88 12.74
CA PHE A 72 -7.02 3.33 12.06
C PHE A 72 -7.23 3.91 10.66
N THR A 73 -6.32 4.80 10.23
CA THR A 73 -6.38 5.41 8.90
C THR A 73 -5.90 4.43 7.85
N VAL A 74 -6.66 4.28 6.77
CA VAL A 74 -6.25 3.53 5.58
C VAL A 74 -6.30 4.44 4.36
N VAL A 75 -5.19 4.52 3.64
CA VAL A 75 -5.10 5.24 2.35
C VAL A 75 -5.09 4.22 1.23
N ILE A 76 -5.99 4.41 0.25
CA ILE A 76 -6.09 3.51 -0.90
C ILE A 76 -5.55 4.21 -2.14
N TYR A 77 -4.54 3.60 -2.75
CA TYR A 77 -3.96 4.03 -4.03
C TYR A 77 -4.44 3.10 -5.14
N PHE A 78 -4.96 3.67 -6.22
CA PHE A 78 -5.32 2.93 -7.42
C PHE A 78 -4.20 2.97 -8.45
N PHE A 79 -3.81 1.78 -8.93
CA PHE A 79 -2.77 1.56 -9.91
C PHE A 79 -3.40 0.98 -11.19
N PRO A 80 -3.87 1.83 -12.12
CA PRO A 80 -4.23 1.37 -13.45
C PRO A 80 -2.97 1.00 -14.22
N SER A 81 -3.04 -0.05 -15.03
CA SER A 81 -1.97 -0.51 -15.92
C SER A 81 -1.45 0.58 -16.85
N SER A 82 -2.33 1.48 -17.31
CA SER A 82 -1.99 2.66 -18.12
C SER A 82 -1.31 3.79 -17.34
N GLY A 83 -1.22 3.70 -16.01
CA GLY A 83 -0.75 4.78 -15.14
C GLY A 83 -1.80 5.87 -14.89
N SER A 84 -1.51 6.76 -13.94
CA SER A 84 -2.38 7.88 -13.57
C SER A 84 -1.55 9.08 -13.12
N THR A 85 -1.74 10.22 -13.80
CA THR A 85 -1.15 11.50 -13.37
C THR A 85 -1.78 12.01 -12.08
N ALA A 86 -3.11 11.89 -11.95
CA ALA A 86 -3.88 12.31 -10.78
C ALA A 86 -3.43 11.57 -9.50
N ASN A 87 -3.33 10.24 -9.57
CA ASN A 87 -2.88 9.43 -8.44
C ASN A 87 -1.36 9.32 -8.33
N LYS A 88 -0.60 9.95 -9.24
CA LYS A 88 0.87 9.88 -9.33
C LYS A 88 1.39 8.44 -9.37
N THR A 89 0.72 7.57 -10.14
CA THR A 89 1.12 6.17 -10.32
C THR A 89 1.67 5.96 -11.73
N PRO A 90 2.87 5.36 -11.89
CA PRO A 90 3.44 5.13 -13.22
C PRO A 90 2.68 4.01 -13.96
N PRO A 91 2.72 3.99 -15.31
CA PRO A 91 2.28 2.84 -16.10
C PRO A 91 3.08 1.58 -15.75
N HIS A 92 2.45 0.41 -15.84
CA HIS A 92 3.07 -0.87 -15.50
C HIS A 92 2.47 -2.05 -16.30
N PRO A 93 3.21 -3.17 -16.47
CA PRO A 93 2.76 -4.29 -17.30
C PRO A 93 1.73 -5.21 -16.60
N PHE A 94 1.45 -5.00 -15.31
CA PHE A 94 0.52 -5.81 -14.53
C PHE A 94 -0.92 -5.32 -14.69
N ASN A 95 -1.90 -6.19 -14.37
CA ASN A 95 -3.30 -5.80 -14.28
C ASN A 95 -3.51 -4.66 -13.27
N ASP A 96 -4.58 -3.90 -13.48
CA ASP A 96 -5.02 -2.86 -12.56
C ASP A 96 -5.17 -3.43 -11.13
N PHE A 97 -4.63 -2.71 -10.14
CA PHE A 97 -4.68 -3.12 -8.75
C PHE A 97 -4.89 -1.95 -7.80
N LYS A 98 -5.23 -2.27 -6.54
CA LYS A 98 -5.29 -1.32 -5.44
C LYS A 98 -4.23 -1.66 -4.42
N PHE A 99 -3.55 -0.64 -3.92
CA PHE A 99 -2.64 -0.76 -2.78
C PHE A 99 -3.26 -0.06 -1.58
N LYS A 100 -3.31 -0.76 -0.44
CA LYS A 100 -3.81 -0.20 0.82
C LYS A 100 -2.63 0.05 1.75
N ASP A 101 -2.47 1.29 2.15
CA ASP A 101 -1.47 1.74 3.10
C ASP A 101 -2.14 1.99 4.45
N TYR A 102 -1.78 1.18 5.44
CA TYR A 102 -2.40 1.18 6.76
C TYR A 102 -1.56 2.01 7.72
N SER A 103 -2.18 2.93 8.46
CA SER A 103 -1.54 3.80 9.44
C SER A 103 -0.33 4.60 8.91
N PRO A 104 -0.43 5.29 7.76
CA PRO A 104 0.71 5.93 7.10
C PRO A 104 1.46 6.93 7.98
N ALA A 105 0.73 7.76 8.74
CA ALA A 105 1.32 8.73 9.66
C ALA A 105 2.09 8.02 10.80
N ALA A 106 1.50 6.97 11.39
CA ALA A 106 2.16 6.20 12.45
C ALA A 106 3.43 5.52 11.95
N PHE A 107 3.42 4.91 10.76
CA PHE A 107 4.63 4.31 10.18
C PHE A 107 5.65 5.34 9.69
N LYS A 108 5.25 6.56 9.30
CA LYS A 108 6.18 7.68 9.11
C LYS A 108 6.90 8.02 10.42
N TYR A 109 6.15 8.11 11.52
CA TYR A 109 6.71 8.36 12.85
C TYR A 109 7.64 7.24 13.30
N PHE A 110 7.24 5.96 13.19
CA PHE A 110 8.10 4.84 13.57
C PHE A 110 9.39 4.80 12.77
N ARG A 111 9.35 5.05 11.45
CA ARG A 111 10.57 5.13 10.65
C ARG A 111 11.51 6.20 11.19
N LYS A 112 11.02 7.41 11.50
CA LYS A 112 11.82 8.45 12.13
C LYS A 112 12.36 8.04 13.51
N ALA A 113 11.53 7.45 14.37
CA ALA A 113 11.92 7.02 15.71
C ALA A 113 13.03 5.94 15.71
N TYR A 114 13.04 5.06 14.71
CA TYR A 114 14.09 4.06 14.52
C TYR A 114 15.23 4.53 13.60
N SER A 115 15.33 5.83 13.31
CA SER A 115 16.35 6.43 12.44
C SER A 115 16.39 5.81 11.03
N ILE A 116 15.24 5.38 10.52
CA ILE A 116 15.05 4.86 9.16
C ILE A 116 14.67 6.03 8.25
N GLU A 117 15.64 6.53 7.48
CA GLU A 117 15.39 7.57 6.49
C GLU A 117 14.56 7.04 5.31
N SER A 118 13.52 7.79 4.92
CA SER A 118 12.58 7.39 3.85
C SER A 118 13.26 7.10 2.51
N ALA A 119 14.24 7.91 2.12
CA ALA A 119 14.99 7.72 0.88
C ALA A 119 15.77 6.40 0.88
N ASN A 120 16.44 6.08 2.00
CA ASN A 120 17.19 4.83 2.15
C ASN A 120 16.24 3.63 2.22
N TYR A 121 15.14 3.73 2.98
CA TYR A 121 14.11 2.70 3.05
C TYR A 121 13.55 2.35 1.66
N MET A 122 13.21 3.37 0.87
CA MET A 122 12.75 3.19 -0.51
C MET A 122 13.84 2.59 -1.40
N LYS A 123 15.09 3.05 -1.28
CA LYS A 123 16.19 2.50 -2.05
C LYS A 123 16.37 1.00 -1.77
N SER A 124 16.38 0.59 -0.50
CA SER A 124 16.54 -0.80 -0.09
C SER A 124 15.39 -1.70 -0.55
N LEU A 125 14.14 -1.23 -0.43
CA LEU A 125 12.96 -2.05 -0.74
C LEU A 125 12.47 -1.97 -2.18
N CYS A 126 12.76 -0.89 -2.91
CA CYS A 126 12.19 -0.61 -4.22
C CYS A 126 13.24 -0.31 -5.30
N GLY A 127 14.51 -0.12 -4.94
CA GLY A 127 15.58 0.17 -5.89
C GLY A 127 16.03 -1.05 -6.71
N GLU A 128 15.93 -2.25 -6.14
CA GLU A 128 16.32 -3.52 -6.78
C GLU A 128 15.26 -4.60 -6.53
N GLU A 129 15.32 -5.70 -7.28
CA GLU A 129 14.45 -6.85 -7.05
C GLU A 129 14.74 -7.51 -5.70
N LEU A 130 13.68 -7.83 -4.95
CA LEU A 130 13.83 -8.47 -3.64
C LEU A 130 14.20 -9.95 -3.81
N LYS A 131 15.00 -10.44 -2.86
CA LYS A 131 15.36 -11.85 -2.78
C LYS A 131 14.18 -12.62 -2.18
N GLU A 132 13.55 -13.50 -2.96
CA GLU A 132 12.56 -14.44 -2.44
C GLU A 132 13.25 -15.46 -1.52
N LEU A 133 12.71 -15.62 -0.31
CA LEU A 133 13.20 -16.61 0.64
C LEU A 133 12.28 -17.82 0.59
N SER A 134 12.86 -19.02 0.43
CA SER A 134 12.11 -20.26 0.54
C SER A 134 11.56 -20.40 1.96
N SER A 135 10.24 -20.33 2.12
CA SER A 135 9.61 -20.57 3.40
C SER A 135 9.41 -22.07 3.59
N SER A 136 10.22 -22.69 4.46
CA SER A 136 10.01 -24.06 4.94
C SER A 136 8.96 -24.15 6.06
N GLY A 137 8.24 -23.05 6.32
CA GLY A 137 7.35 -22.89 7.48
C GLY A 137 5.90 -23.28 7.22
N ALA A 138 5.22 -23.78 8.26
CA ALA A 138 3.85 -24.30 8.22
C ALA A 138 2.76 -23.30 7.81
N SER A 139 3.04 -21.98 7.81
CA SER A 139 2.06 -20.92 7.51
C SER A 139 1.84 -20.70 5.99
N GLY A 140 2.76 -21.16 5.14
CA GLY A 140 2.69 -20.89 3.69
C GLY A 140 2.85 -19.41 3.31
N SER A 141 3.36 -18.58 4.22
CA SER A 141 3.64 -17.17 3.96
C SER A 141 4.79 -17.01 2.94
N MET A 142 4.66 -16.01 2.07
CA MET A 142 5.74 -15.51 1.21
C MET A 142 6.67 -14.62 2.03
N PHE A 143 7.98 -14.75 1.79
CA PHE A 143 9.01 -13.92 2.40
C PHE A 143 9.91 -13.35 1.32
N PHE A 144 10.17 -12.05 1.41
CA PHE A 144 11.12 -11.35 0.58
C PHE A 144 12.11 -10.60 1.46
N LYS A 145 13.34 -10.43 1.00
CA LYS A 145 14.37 -9.67 1.69
C LYS A 145 15.00 -8.64 0.74
N SER A 146 15.29 -7.45 1.25
CA SER A 146 16.05 -6.44 0.51
C SER A 146 17.46 -6.93 0.19
N HIS A 147 18.08 -6.37 -0.85
CA HIS A 147 19.39 -6.85 -1.28
C HIS A 147 20.49 -6.60 -0.23
N ASP A 148 20.35 -5.51 0.52
CA ASP A 148 21.22 -5.09 1.62
C ASP A 148 20.89 -5.77 2.97
N ASP A 149 19.96 -6.74 2.97
CA ASP A 149 19.56 -7.52 4.14
C ASP A 149 18.99 -6.72 5.32
N LEU A 150 18.63 -5.45 5.12
CA LEU A 150 18.08 -4.57 6.15
C LEU A 150 16.59 -4.80 6.42
N TYR A 151 15.83 -5.23 5.42
CA TYR A 151 14.37 -5.32 5.52
C TYR A 151 13.83 -6.65 5.00
N VAL A 152 12.78 -7.13 5.66
CA VAL A 152 12.03 -8.33 5.27
C VAL A 152 10.59 -7.94 5.01
N LEU A 153 10.05 -8.34 3.86
CA LEU A 153 8.60 -8.31 3.60
C LEU A 153 8.03 -9.70 3.84
N LYS A 154 7.01 -9.78 4.68
CA LYS A 154 6.30 -11.03 5.00
C LYS A 154 4.83 -10.86 4.61
N SER A 155 4.28 -11.82 3.88
CA SER A 155 2.83 -11.90 3.71
C SER A 155 2.18 -12.38 4.99
N LEU A 156 1.11 -11.72 5.42
CA LEU A 156 0.29 -12.14 6.55
C LEU A 156 -1.06 -12.68 6.05
N ASP A 157 -1.59 -13.71 6.71
CA ASP A 157 -2.99 -14.08 6.55
C ASP A 157 -3.91 -12.97 7.08
N HIS A 158 -5.19 -12.98 6.71
CA HIS A 158 -6.12 -11.94 7.11
C HIS A 158 -6.29 -11.83 8.65
N ARG A 159 -6.21 -12.95 9.37
CA ARG A 159 -6.33 -12.99 10.84
C ARG A 159 -5.08 -12.41 11.48
N GLU A 160 -3.89 -12.76 10.99
CA GLU A 160 -2.61 -12.21 11.41
C GLU A 160 -2.56 -10.68 11.18
N ALA A 161 -2.98 -10.21 10.00
CA ALA A 161 -3.02 -8.78 9.70
C ALA A 161 -4.00 -8.02 10.61
N LYS A 162 -5.20 -8.58 10.85
CA LYS A 162 -6.17 -8.00 11.78
C LYS A 162 -5.61 -7.93 13.20
N PHE A 163 -4.98 -9.00 13.67
CA PHE A 163 -4.35 -9.04 14.98
C PHE A 163 -3.22 -8.01 15.10
N MET A 164 -2.38 -7.87 14.06
CA MET A 164 -1.32 -6.87 14.00
C MET A 164 -1.88 -5.45 14.18
N HIS A 165 -2.96 -5.09 13.48
CA HIS A 165 -3.58 -3.77 13.66
C HIS A 165 -4.15 -3.57 15.06
N GLN A 166 -4.72 -4.60 15.69
CA GLN A 166 -5.24 -4.53 17.06
C GLN A 166 -4.12 -4.24 18.08
N ILE A 167 -2.96 -4.87 17.92
CA ILE A 167 -1.83 -4.65 18.83
C ILE A 167 -1.06 -3.37 18.53
N MET A 168 -1.11 -2.81 17.32
CA MET A 168 -0.37 -1.60 16.94
C MET A 168 -0.74 -0.39 17.83
N ALA A 169 -2.02 -0.18 18.10
CA ALA A 169 -2.46 0.87 19.01
C ALA A 169 -1.95 0.63 20.45
N GLY A 170 -1.91 -0.64 20.90
CA GLY A 170 -1.36 -1.02 22.19
C GLY A 170 0.16 -0.86 22.28
N TYR A 171 0.90 -1.15 21.20
CA TYR A 171 2.35 -1.02 21.14
C TYR A 171 2.80 0.44 21.31
N PHE A 172 2.05 1.39 20.73
CA PHE A 172 2.33 2.81 20.88
C PHE A 172 2.08 3.33 22.31
N LEU A 173 1.08 2.81 23.02
CA LEU A 173 0.75 3.25 24.38
C LEU A 173 1.76 2.78 25.46
N VAL A 174 2.73 1.93 25.09
CA VAL A 174 3.76 1.40 26.00
C VAL A 174 5.12 2.09 25.80
N PHE A 175 5.25 2.99 24.83
CA PHE A 175 6.45 3.82 24.61
C PHE A 175 6.20 5.29 24.99
#